data_AF-A0A6I3J0H7-F1
#
_entry.id   AF-A0A6I3J0H7-F1
#
_cell.length_a   1.000
_cell.length_b   1.000
_cell.length_c   1.000
_cell.angle_alpha   90.00
_cell.angle_beta   90.00
_cell.angle_gamma   90.00
#
_symmetry.space_group_name_H-M   'P 1'
#
loop_
_entity.id
_entity.type
_entity.pdbx_description
1 polymer ?
#
loop_
_entity_poly.entity_id
_entity_poly.type
_entity_poly.pdbx_seq_one_letter_code
_entity_poly.pdbx_strand_id
1 'polypeptide(L)'
;MERQRKSAVVFAILYSVMFWGRLGDWLLPATLKAPIKFVFYTALCILGIYAYWDKLTEKYSWLKKHPLKALGILLLGYLLMVIVHHLFDFIEGGVRQLFHIQQELTNDTGIYAVVKQYPAYLILSVMGVFGPLVEELFYRQFLLDTLLNYLPKSLAIIISSVLFAVLHVHQFQLSEFVGVLGHFGFGLVFALVYLKTDKNIAFPISLHVLNNVMGLLTLLQNL
;
A
#
# COMPACT_ATOMS: atom_id res chain seq x y z
N MET A 1 -6.01 -11.66 -23.49
CA MET A 1 -7.01 -11.58 -22.40
C MET A 1 -6.98 -12.77 -21.43
N GLU A 2 -7.14 -14.04 -21.87
CA GLU A 2 -7.18 -15.19 -20.92
C GLU A 2 -5.87 -15.41 -20.14
N ARG A 3 -4.71 -15.28 -20.82
CA ARG A 3 -3.38 -15.42 -20.19
C ARG A 3 -3.15 -14.41 -19.07
N GLN A 4 -3.52 -13.15 -19.28
CA GLN A 4 -3.42 -12.09 -18.27
C GLN A 4 -4.39 -12.30 -17.10
N ARG A 5 -5.59 -12.83 -17.36
CA ARG A 5 -6.52 -13.21 -16.30
C ARG A 5 -5.93 -14.31 -15.41
N LYS A 6 -5.30 -15.34 -15.99
CA LYS A 6 -4.61 -16.40 -15.22
C LYS A 6 -3.46 -15.82 -14.38
N SER A 7 -2.63 -14.95 -14.96
CA SER A 7 -1.53 -14.33 -14.21
C SER A 7 -2.00 -13.39 -13.10
N ALA A 8 -3.13 -12.68 -13.28
CA ALA A 8 -3.72 -11.84 -12.24
C ALA A 8 -4.18 -12.68 -11.03
N VAL A 9 -4.77 -13.85 -11.27
CA VAL A 9 -5.13 -14.80 -10.21
C VAL A 9 -3.88 -15.35 -9.51
N VAL A 10 -2.86 -15.75 -10.26
CA VAL A 10 -1.59 -16.21 -9.69
C VAL A 10 -0.94 -15.11 -8.84
N PHE A 11 -0.91 -13.87 -9.33
CA PHE A 11 -0.43 -12.71 -8.57
C PHE A 11 -1.17 -12.56 -7.24
N ALA A 12 -2.51 -12.57 -7.28
CA ALA A 12 -3.32 -12.40 -6.07
C ALA A 12 -3.14 -13.55 -5.06
N ILE A 13 -3.01 -14.80 -5.54
CA ILE A 13 -2.72 -15.95 -4.69
C ILE A 13 -1.35 -15.81 -4.05
N LEU A 14 -0.30 -15.54 -4.82
CA LEU A 14 1.07 -15.39 -4.30
C LEU A 14 1.17 -14.24 -3.30
N TYR A 15 0.53 -13.09 -3.60
CA TYR A 15 0.44 -11.97 -2.68
C TYR A 15 -0.25 -12.39 -1.36
N SER A 16 -1.43 -13.01 -1.45
CA SER A 16 -2.20 -13.43 -0.27
C SER A 16 -1.42 -14.44 0.58
N VAL A 17 -0.83 -15.46 -0.05
CA VAL A 17 -0.08 -16.50 0.64
C VAL A 17 1.15 -15.91 1.35
N MET A 18 1.86 -14.99 0.70
CA MET A 18 3.08 -14.41 1.28
C MET A 18 2.77 -13.43 2.42
N PHE A 19 1.82 -12.50 2.22
CA PHE A 19 1.60 -11.40 3.16
C PHE A 19 0.50 -11.69 4.19
N TRP A 20 -0.62 -12.27 3.78
CA TRP A 20 -1.70 -12.66 4.70
C TRP A 20 -1.40 -13.98 5.40
N GLY A 21 -0.81 -14.94 4.69
CA GLY A 21 -0.36 -16.21 5.29
C GLY A 21 0.87 -16.05 6.20
N ARG A 22 1.56 -14.90 6.13
CA ARG A 22 2.78 -14.58 6.90
C ARG A 22 3.84 -15.68 6.84
N LEU A 23 3.94 -16.43 5.74
CA LEU A 23 4.83 -17.60 5.62
C LEU A 23 6.29 -17.27 5.98
N GLY A 24 6.76 -16.07 5.59
CA GLY A 24 8.10 -15.63 5.92
C GLY A 24 8.34 -15.45 7.42
N ASP A 25 7.30 -15.10 8.20
CA ASP A 25 7.45 -14.93 9.64
C ASP A 25 7.57 -16.25 10.40
N TRP A 26 6.90 -17.29 9.90
CA TRP A 26 6.91 -18.64 10.47
C TRP A 26 8.14 -19.46 10.08
N LEU A 27 8.62 -19.30 8.84
CA LEU A 27 9.62 -20.21 8.26
C LEU A 27 11.03 -19.65 8.25
N LEU A 28 11.21 -18.32 8.33
CA LEU A 28 12.51 -17.70 8.11
C LEU A 28 13.14 -17.17 9.41
N PRO A 29 14.45 -17.37 9.60
CA PRO A 29 15.18 -16.70 10.67
C PRO A 29 15.17 -15.19 10.45
N ALA A 30 15.27 -14.41 11.54
CA ALA A 30 15.15 -12.95 11.52
C ALA A 30 16.08 -12.28 10.49
N THR A 31 17.30 -12.78 10.32
CA THR A 31 18.29 -12.25 9.36
C THR A 31 17.89 -12.41 7.90
N LEU A 32 17.03 -13.37 7.57
CA LEU A 32 16.59 -13.64 6.19
C LEU A 32 15.22 -13.03 5.86
N LYS A 33 14.47 -12.51 6.85
CA LYS A 33 13.12 -11.97 6.64
C LYS A 33 13.10 -10.81 5.65
N ALA A 34 13.94 -9.78 5.86
CA ALA A 34 13.96 -8.60 4.99
C ALA A 34 14.47 -8.91 3.57
N PRO A 35 15.61 -9.60 3.37
CA PRO A 35 16.09 -9.94 2.02
C PRO A 35 15.08 -10.76 1.23
N ILE A 36 14.42 -11.73 1.87
CA ILE A 36 13.42 -12.56 1.20
C ILE A 36 12.17 -11.75 0.87
N LYS A 37 11.70 -10.87 1.77
CA LYS A 37 10.61 -9.93 1.46
C LYS A 37 10.95 -9.05 0.25
N PHE A 38 12.20 -8.58 0.13
CA PHE A 38 12.62 -7.77 -1.03
C PHE A 38 12.58 -8.54 -2.35
N VAL A 39 13.06 -9.80 -2.35
CA VAL A 39 12.97 -10.67 -3.53
C VAL A 39 11.51 -10.90 -3.91
N PHE A 40 10.64 -11.19 -2.95
CA PHE A 40 9.22 -11.40 -3.22
C PHE A 40 8.51 -10.16 -3.74
N TYR A 41 8.72 -8.99 -3.14
CA TYR A 41 8.14 -7.73 -3.64
C TYR A 41 8.62 -7.43 -5.06
N THR A 42 9.90 -7.66 -5.37
CA THR A 42 10.44 -7.47 -6.71
C THR A 42 9.80 -8.44 -7.72
N ALA A 43 9.71 -9.73 -7.37
CA ALA A 43 9.08 -10.74 -8.21
C ALA A 43 7.59 -10.46 -8.44
N LEU A 44 6.86 -10.07 -7.38
CA LEU A 44 5.45 -9.69 -7.47
C LEU A 44 5.24 -8.40 -8.25
N CYS A 45 6.17 -7.44 -8.17
CA CYS A 45 6.12 -6.23 -8.97
C CYS A 45 6.21 -6.58 -10.47
N ILE A 46 7.18 -7.41 -10.86
CA ILE A 46 7.33 -7.87 -12.24
C ILE A 46 6.08 -8.65 -12.69
N LEU A 47 5.62 -9.61 -11.88
CA LEU A 47 4.44 -10.41 -12.20
C LEU A 47 3.17 -9.56 -12.29
N GLY A 48 2.99 -8.59 -11.39
CA GLY A 48 1.86 -7.67 -11.36
C GLY A 48 1.84 -6.77 -12.58
N ILE A 49 2.96 -6.15 -12.93
CA ILE A 49 3.10 -5.35 -14.16
C ILE A 49 2.76 -6.20 -15.38
N TYR A 50 3.30 -7.43 -15.45
CA TYR A 50 2.99 -8.36 -16.53
C TYR A 50 1.50 -8.73 -16.59
N ALA A 51 0.89 -9.02 -15.44
CA ALA A 51 -0.51 -9.44 -15.34
C ALA A 51 -1.50 -8.33 -15.71
N TYR A 52 -1.15 -7.07 -15.42
CA TYR A 52 -2.01 -5.91 -15.63
C TYR A 52 -1.52 -4.97 -16.75
N TRP A 53 -0.59 -5.42 -17.59
CA TRP A 53 0.07 -4.60 -18.62
C TRP A 53 -0.91 -3.85 -19.52
N ASP A 54 -1.94 -4.52 -20.04
CA ASP A 54 -2.91 -3.90 -20.96
C ASP A 54 -3.68 -2.77 -20.26
N LYS A 55 -4.10 -3.00 -19.01
CA LYS A 55 -4.80 -1.98 -18.21
C LYS A 55 -3.89 -0.78 -17.87
N LEU A 56 -2.64 -1.06 -17.52
CA LEU A 56 -1.64 -0.03 -17.20
C LEU A 56 -1.36 0.85 -18.42
N THR A 57 -1.16 0.24 -19.59
CA THR A 57 -0.83 0.96 -20.83
C THR A 57 -2.02 1.74 -21.40
N GLU A 58 -3.23 1.19 -21.32
CA GLU A 58 -4.46 1.87 -21.73
C GLU A 58 -4.64 3.20 -20.98
N LYS A 59 -4.58 3.15 -19.64
CA LYS A 59 -4.79 4.33 -18.80
C LYS A 59 -3.60 5.32 -18.81
N TYR A 60 -2.39 4.85 -19.11
CA TYR A 60 -1.23 5.71 -19.29
C TYR A 60 -1.36 6.64 -20.52
N SER A 61 -2.02 6.19 -21.58
CA SER A 61 -2.27 7.04 -22.76
C SER A 61 -3.08 8.31 -22.43
N TRP A 62 -3.99 8.22 -21.45
CA TRP A 62 -4.77 9.36 -20.96
C TRP A 62 -3.88 10.39 -20.25
N LEU A 63 -2.92 9.94 -19.45
CA LEU A 63 -1.99 10.83 -18.73
C LEU A 63 -1.17 11.68 -19.69
N LYS A 64 -0.70 11.08 -20.80
CA LYS A 64 0.01 11.80 -21.87
C LYS A 64 -0.84 12.88 -22.53
N LYS A 65 -2.14 12.62 -22.73
CA LYS A 65 -3.07 13.56 -23.36
C LYS A 65 -3.48 14.71 -22.42
N HIS A 66 -3.45 14.49 -21.09
CA HIS A 66 -3.97 15.44 -20.11
C HIS A 66 -3.02 15.67 -18.91
N PRO A 67 -1.75 16.09 -19.14
CA PRO A 67 -0.74 16.17 -18.09
C PRO A 67 -1.10 17.18 -16.97
N LEU A 68 -1.63 18.35 -17.32
CA LEU A 68 -2.01 19.36 -16.32
C LEU A 68 -3.19 18.90 -15.44
N LYS A 69 -4.17 18.19 -16.04
CA LYS A 69 -5.27 17.60 -15.26
C LYS A 69 -4.76 16.48 -14.35
N ALA A 70 -3.85 15.65 -14.85
CA ALA A 70 -3.21 14.60 -14.06
C ALA A 70 -2.46 15.21 -12.86
N LEU A 71 -1.67 16.27 -13.08
CA LEU A 71 -0.99 16.99 -12.02
C LEU A 71 -1.98 17.57 -11.00
N GLY A 72 -3.05 18.22 -11.45
CA GLY A 72 -4.10 18.74 -10.55
C GLY A 72 -4.76 17.65 -9.70
N ILE A 73 -5.03 16.48 -10.28
CA ILE A 73 -5.57 15.32 -9.56
C ILE A 73 -4.56 14.82 -8.52
N LEU A 74 -3.28 14.73 -8.86
CA LEU A 74 -2.22 14.31 -7.92
C LEU A 74 -2.05 15.32 -6.78
N LEU A 75 -2.04 16.62 -7.07
CA LEU A 75 -1.93 17.66 -6.04
C LEU A 75 -3.13 17.65 -5.09
N LEU A 76 -4.35 17.56 -5.63
CA LEU A 76 -5.56 17.47 -4.82
C LEU A 76 -5.61 16.15 -4.03
N GLY A 77 -5.20 15.04 -4.64
CA GLY A 77 -5.11 13.74 -3.98
C GLY A 77 -4.11 13.76 -2.84
N TYR A 78 -2.95 14.39 -3.03
CA TYR A 78 -1.94 14.55 -1.99
C TYR A 78 -2.43 15.48 -0.86
N LEU A 79 -3.08 16.60 -1.19
CA LEU A 79 -3.71 17.46 -0.18
C LEU A 79 -4.73 16.68 0.65
N LEU A 80 -5.56 15.85 0.00
CA LEU A 80 -6.51 14.98 0.69
C LEU A 80 -5.79 13.97 1.59
N MET A 81 -4.67 13.38 1.15
CA MET A 81 -3.86 12.51 2.00
C MET A 81 -3.36 13.22 3.25
N VAL A 82 -2.86 14.45 3.14
CA VAL A 82 -2.37 15.24 4.28
C VAL A 82 -3.51 15.53 5.27
N ILE A 83 -4.68 15.93 4.78
CA ILE A 83 -5.86 16.18 5.63
C ILE A 83 -6.27 14.90 6.35
N VAL A 84 -6.35 13.78 5.63
CA VAL A 84 -6.75 12.49 6.18
C VAL A 84 -5.72 11.98 7.18
N HIS A 85 -4.42 12.12 6.90
CA HIS A 85 -3.35 11.77 7.82
C HIS A 85 -3.51 12.50 9.16
N HIS A 86 -3.60 13.83 9.16
CA HIS A 86 -3.77 14.59 10.40
C HIS A 86 -5.07 14.27 11.14
N LEU A 87 -6.16 14.00 10.40
CA LEU A 87 -7.41 13.57 11.01
C LEU A 87 -7.26 12.22 11.73
N PHE A 88 -6.66 11.22 11.08
CA PHE A 88 -6.51 9.89 11.67
C PHE A 88 -5.45 9.87 12.77
N ASP A 89 -4.39 10.65 12.67
CA ASP A 89 -3.41 10.84 13.76
C ASP A 89 -4.07 11.45 14.99
N PHE A 90 -4.94 12.44 14.82
CA PHE A 90 -5.71 13.02 15.92
C PHE A 90 -6.62 11.99 16.59
N ILE A 91 -7.35 11.19 15.79
CA ILE A 91 -8.21 10.12 16.29
C ILE A 91 -7.38 9.06 17.03
N GLU A 92 -6.28 8.62 16.43
CA GLU A 92 -5.35 7.65 17.01
C GLU A 92 -4.81 8.15 18.35
N GLY A 93 -4.34 9.39 18.42
CA GLY A 93 -3.84 10.02 19.66
C GLY A 93 -4.89 10.04 20.76
N GLY A 94 -6.14 10.39 20.44
CA GLY A 94 -7.26 10.36 21.39
C GLY A 94 -7.56 8.95 21.90
N VAL A 95 -7.57 7.95 21.02
CA VAL A 95 -7.78 6.55 21.40
C VAL A 95 -6.63 6.04 22.26
N ARG A 96 -5.38 6.32 21.89
CA ARG A 96 -4.21 5.93 22.69
C ARG A 96 -4.24 6.54 24.09
N GLN A 97 -4.61 7.81 24.21
CA GLN A 97 -4.76 8.46 25.51
C GLN A 97 -5.85 7.80 26.36
N LEU A 98 -7.01 7.51 25.76
CA LEU A 98 -8.15 6.90 26.45
C LEU A 98 -7.83 5.49 26.99
N PHE A 99 -7.09 4.69 26.22
CA PHE A 99 -6.75 3.31 26.57
C PHE A 99 -5.34 3.15 27.16
N HIS A 100 -4.64 4.25 27.47
CA HIS A 100 -3.27 4.26 27.99
C HIS A 100 -2.27 3.44 27.16
N ILE A 101 -2.41 3.48 25.83
CA ILE A 101 -1.56 2.73 24.90
C ILE A 101 -0.27 3.51 24.66
N GLN A 102 0.87 2.93 25.01
CA GLN A 102 2.20 3.54 24.84
C GLN A 102 3.05 2.86 23.77
N GLN A 103 2.68 1.64 23.35
CA GLN A 103 3.44 0.86 22.39
C GLN A 103 3.34 1.46 21.00
N GLU A 104 4.49 1.69 20.37
CA GLU A 104 4.58 2.07 18.96
C GLU A 104 4.12 0.93 18.05
N LEU A 105 3.76 1.27 16.81
CA LEU A 105 3.39 0.29 15.80
C LEU A 105 4.63 -0.54 15.42
N THR A 106 4.52 -1.87 15.51
CA THR A 106 5.61 -2.81 15.18
C THR A 106 6.08 -2.64 13.73
N ASN A 107 5.17 -2.26 12.82
CA ASN A 107 5.52 -1.93 11.44
C ASN A 107 6.58 -0.83 11.36
N ASP A 108 6.41 0.26 12.11
CA ASP A 108 7.27 1.45 12.00
C ASP A 108 8.65 1.18 12.58
N THR A 109 8.70 0.52 13.74
CA THR A 109 9.97 0.06 14.34
C THR A 109 10.69 -0.96 13.44
N GLY A 110 9.95 -1.83 12.77
CA GLY A 110 10.47 -2.78 11.77
C GLY A 110 11.05 -2.09 10.55
N ILE A 111 10.35 -1.08 10.00
CA ILE A 111 10.84 -0.24 8.90
C ILE A 111 12.14 0.45 9.31
N TYR A 112 12.18 1.07 10.50
CA TYR A 112 13.36 1.76 11.01
C TYR A 112 14.58 0.82 11.13
N ALA A 113 14.38 -0.40 11.65
CA ALA A 113 15.44 -1.41 11.75
C ALA A 113 15.99 -1.81 10.37
N VAL A 114 15.11 -2.00 9.38
CA VAL A 114 15.49 -2.33 8.00
C VAL A 114 16.24 -1.16 7.32
N VAL A 115 15.75 0.07 7.50
CA VAL A 115 16.39 1.29 6.99
C VAL A 115 17.82 1.46 7.51
N LYS A 116 18.09 1.10 8.77
CA LYS A 116 19.44 1.10 9.35
C LYS A 116 20.38 0.03 8.81
N GLN A 117 19.84 -1.08 8.32
CA GLN A 117 20.63 -2.27 7.97
C GLN A 117 21.00 -2.34 6.48
N TYR A 118 20.19 -1.74 5.60
CA TYR A 118 20.32 -1.90 4.15
C TYR A 118 20.58 -0.56 3.46
N PRO A 119 21.26 -0.56 2.29
CA PRO A 119 21.59 0.67 1.60
C PRO A 119 20.34 1.38 1.07
N ALA A 120 20.37 2.72 1.09
CA ALA A 120 19.24 3.58 0.74
C ALA A 120 18.61 3.27 -0.63
N TYR A 121 19.40 2.95 -1.65
CA TYR A 121 18.87 2.63 -2.99
C TYR A 121 17.97 1.37 -2.98
N LEU A 122 18.29 0.37 -2.15
CA LEU A 122 17.50 -0.85 -2.03
C LEU A 122 16.19 -0.57 -1.28
N ILE A 123 16.26 0.21 -0.21
CA ILE A 123 15.09 0.65 0.57
C ILE A 123 14.14 1.47 -0.31
N LEU A 124 14.65 2.51 -0.97
CA LEU A 124 13.83 3.41 -1.79
C LEU A 124 13.23 2.69 -2.99
N SER A 125 13.95 1.79 -3.64
CA SER A 125 13.40 1.02 -4.77
C SER A 125 12.33 0.03 -4.32
N VAL A 126 12.61 -0.78 -3.30
CA VAL A 126 11.70 -1.86 -2.92
C VAL A 126 10.57 -1.35 -2.05
N MET A 127 10.85 -0.69 -0.92
CA MET A 127 9.83 -0.23 0.02
C MET A 127 9.19 1.08 -0.46
N GLY A 128 9.96 1.94 -1.12
CA GLY A 128 9.44 3.20 -1.65
C GLY A 128 8.61 3.05 -2.93
N VAL A 129 8.95 2.10 -3.81
CA VAL A 129 8.32 1.99 -5.14
C VAL A 129 7.64 0.63 -5.36
N PHE A 130 8.36 -0.48 -5.25
CA PHE A 130 7.81 -1.79 -5.61
C PHE A 130 6.70 -2.26 -4.67
N GLY A 131 6.85 -2.04 -3.36
CA GLY A 131 5.85 -2.33 -2.34
C GLY A 131 4.52 -1.63 -2.63
N PRO A 132 4.50 -0.28 -2.66
CA PRO A 132 3.32 0.49 -3.02
C PRO A 132 2.68 0.07 -4.34
N LEU A 133 3.48 -0.19 -5.39
CA LEU A 133 2.96 -0.65 -6.67
C LEU A 133 2.23 -2.00 -6.54
N VAL A 134 2.86 -2.99 -5.91
CA VAL A 134 2.29 -4.33 -5.70
C VAL A 134 1.03 -4.23 -4.85
N GLU A 135 1.04 -3.42 -3.80
CA GLU A 135 -0.10 -3.22 -2.91
C GLU A 135 -1.27 -2.58 -3.64
N GLU A 136 -1.06 -1.53 -4.44
CA GLU A 136 -2.16 -0.92 -5.21
C GLU A 136 -2.71 -1.88 -6.27
N LEU A 137 -1.86 -2.66 -6.93
CA LEU A 137 -2.33 -3.70 -7.86
C LEU A 137 -3.20 -4.75 -7.15
N PHE A 138 -2.86 -5.12 -5.92
CA PHE A 138 -3.66 -6.06 -5.14
C PHE A 138 -4.95 -5.41 -4.60
N TYR A 139 -4.85 -4.34 -3.81
CA TYR A 139 -5.99 -3.78 -3.10
C TYR A 139 -6.95 -3.04 -4.02
N ARG A 140 -6.46 -2.29 -5.02
CA ARG A 140 -7.32 -1.44 -5.87
C ARG A 140 -7.67 -2.18 -7.14
N GLN A 141 -6.67 -2.65 -7.87
CA GLN A 141 -6.89 -3.26 -9.19
C GLN A 141 -7.48 -4.67 -9.13
N PHE A 142 -7.19 -5.46 -8.09
CA PHE A 142 -7.74 -6.80 -7.93
C PHE A 142 -8.92 -6.83 -6.94
N LEU A 143 -8.68 -6.51 -5.67
CA LEU A 143 -9.64 -6.71 -4.59
C LEU A 143 -10.84 -5.76 -4.70
N LEU A 144 -10.63 -4.45 -4.71
CA LEU A 144 -11.71 -3.47 -4.81
C LEU A 144 -12.54 -3.66 -6.08
N ASP A 145 -11.89 -3.85 -7.22
CA ASP A 145 -12.56 -4.17 -8.49
C ASP A 145 -13.42 -5.43 -8.42
N THR A 146 -12.95 -6.46 -7.71
CA THR A 146 -13.72 -7.70 -7.51
C THR A 146 -14.92 -7.44 -6.59
N LEU A 147 -14.71 -6.77 -5.45
CA LEU A 147 -15.76 -6.47 -4.47
C LEU A 147 -16.88 -5.62 -5.08
N LEU A 148 -16.55 -4.68 -5.98
CA LEU A 148 -17.55 -3.84 -6.66
C LEU A 148 -18.52 -4.62 -7.56
N ASN A 149 -18.22 -5.88 -7.91
CA ASN A 149 -19.15 -6.73 -8.65
C ASN A 149 -20.22 -7.37 -7.76
N TYR A 150 -20.00 -7.38 -6.44
CA TYR A 150 -20.85 -8.12 -5.49
C TYR A 150 -21.41 -7.25 -4.36
N LEU A 151 -20.78 -6.09 -4.08
CA LEU A 151 -21.10 -5.24 -2.94
C LEU A 151 -21.39 -3.80 -3.37
N PRO A 152 -22.18 -3.04 -2.58
CA PRO A 152 -22.32 -1.60 -2.77
C PRO A 152 -20.97 -0.90 -2.72
N LYS A 153 -20.83 0.16 -3.52
CA LYS A 153 -19.58 0.92 -3.66
C LYS A 153 -18.96 1.35 -2.33
N SER A 154 -19.77 1.85 -1.39
CA SER A 154 -19.32 2.28 -0.06
C SER A 154 -18.71 1.11 0.72
N LEU A 155 -19.38 -0.03 0.75
CA LEU A 155 -18.93 -1.22 1.47
C LEU A 155 -17.65 -1.80 0.85
N ALA A 156 -17.56 -1.86 -0.48
CA ALA A 156 -16.35 -2.31 -1.17
C ALA A 156 -15.12 -1.43 -0.85
N ILE A 157 -15.30 -0.10 -0.81
CA ILE A 157 -14.26 0.85 -0.41
C ILE A 157 -13.81 0.60 1.04
N ILE A 158 -14.76 0.48 1.97
CA ILE A 158 -14.47 0.26 3.39
C ILE A 158 -13.71 -1.05 3.57
N ILE A 159 -14.19 -2.17 3.02
CA ILE A 159 -13.56 -3.48 3.17
C ILE A 159 -12.15 -3.46 2.59
N SER A 160 -11.95 -2.93 1.38
CA SER A 160 -10.62 -2.83 0.77
C SER A 160 -9.67 -1.99 1.62
N SER A 161 -10.14 -0.91 2.24
CA SER A 161 -9.32 0.00 3.05
C SER A 161 -8.98 -0.61 4.41
N VAL A 162 -9.92 -1.32 5.04
CA VAL A 162 -9.67 -2.07 6.29
C VAL A 162 -8.64 -3.16 6.04
N LEU A 163 -8.78 -3.94 4.97
CA LEU A 163 -7.82 -5.01 4.65
C LEU A 163 -6.43 -4.45 4.31
N PHE A 164 -6.35 -3.27 3.69
CA PHE A 164 -5.08 -2.57 3.48
C PHE A 164 -4.42 -2.18 4.81
N ALA A 165 -5.19 -1.63 5.75
CA ALA A 165 -4.69 -1.27 7.07
C ALA A 165 -4.26 -2.48 7.90
N VAL A 166 -5.10 -3.52 7.96
CA VAL A 166 -4.85 -4.73 8.75
C VAL A 166 -3.60 -5.49 8.29
N LEU A 167 -3.19 -5.33 7.03
CA LEU A 167 -1.90 -5.88 6.56
C LEU A 167 -0.70 -5.40 7.39
N HIS A 168 -0.79 -4.20 7.95
CA HIS A 168 0.28 -3.54 8.70
C HIS A 168 0.23 -3.87 10.20
N VAL A 169 -0.81 -4.57 10.66
CA VAL A 169 -0.83 -5.18 12.00
C VAL A 169 0.12 -6.35 11.98
N HIS A 170 1.12 -6.37 12.85
CA HIS A 170 2.10 -7.46 12.96
C HIS A 170 1.87 -8.32 14.20
N GLN A 171 1.21 -7.80 15.23
CA GLN A 171 0.87 -8.54 16.45
C GLN A 171 -0.62 -8.44 16.76
N PHE A 172 -1.21 -9.47 17.36
CA PHE A 172 -2.62 -9.44 17.76
C PHE A 172 -2.78 -8.69 19.08
N GLN A 173 -2.58 -7.37 19.03
CA GLN A 173 -2.63 -6.46 20.17
C GLN A 173 -3.43 -5.22 19.82
N LEU A 174 -4.13 -4.65 20.79
CA LEU A 174 -4.95 -3.45 20.59
C LEU A 174 -4.13 -2.27 20.04
N SER A 175 -2.89 -2.11 20.53
CA SER A 175 -1.95 -1.08 20.08
C SER A 175 -1.71 -1.10 18.57
N GLU A 176 -1.62 -2.29 17.98
CA GLU A 176 -1.39 -2.46 16.54
C GLU A 176 -2.62 -2.07 15.73
N PHE A 177 -3.81 -2.50 16.16
CA PHE A 177 -5.05 -2.11 15.48
C PHE A 177 -5.33 -0.61 15.56
N VAL A 178 -4.97 0.03 16.68
CA VAL A 178 -5.04 1.48 16.84
C VAL A 178 -3.98 2.18 15.97
N GLY A 179 -2.76 1.64 15.90
CA GLY A 179 -1.67 2.21 15.09
C GLY A 179 -1.87 2.14 13.58
N VAL A 180 -2.76 1.29 13.07
CA VAL A 180 -3.07 1.22 11.63
C VAL A 180 -4.22 2.13 11.19
N LEU A 181 -4.74 2.98 12.07
CA LEU A 181 -5.81 3.93 11.72
C LEU A 181 -5.39 4.90 10.60
N GLY A 182 -4.15 5.40 10.62
CA GLY A 182 -3.60 6.19 9.51
C GLY A 182 -3.57 5.41 8.19
N HIS A 183 -3.18 4.13 8.23
CA HIS A 183 -3.17 3.24 7.06
C HIS A 183 -4.58 3.03 6.50
N PHE A 184 -5.61 2.93 7.36
CA PHE A 184 -7.00 2.88 6.92
C PHE A 184 -7.42 4.18 6.22
N GLY A 185 -7.01 5.34 6.75
CA GLY A 185 -7.22 6.64 6.12
C GLY A 185 -6.63 6.71 4.70
N PHE A 186 -5.35 6.37 4.53
CA PHE A 186 -4.73 6.26 3.20
C PHE A 186 -5.45 5.24 2.32
N GLY A 187 -5.86 4.12 2.92
CA GLY A 187 -6.78 3.13 2.39
C GLY A 187 -7.94 3.73 1.59
N LEU A 188 -8.69 4.59 2.27
CA LEU A 188 -9.86 5.30 1.74
C LEU A 188 -9.49 6.27 0.63
N VAL A 189 -8.43 7.07 0.82
CA VAL A 189 -8.01 8.08 -0.18
C VAL A 189 -7.63 7.40 -1.51
N PHE A 190 -6.81 6.36 -1.48
CA PHE A 190 -6.41 5.64 -2.68
C PHE A 190 -7.61 5.00 -3.38
N ALA A 191 -8.54 4.40 -2.64
CA ALA A 191 -9.77 3.84 -3.21
C ALA A 191 -10.65 4.93 -3.87
N LEU A 192 -10.80 6.09 -3.22
CA LEU A 192 -11.57 7.21 -3.77
C LEU A 192 -10.92 7.78 -5.03
N VAL A 193 -9.61 8.04 -5.00
CA VAL A 193 -8.85 8.53 -6.16
C VAL A 193 -8.94 7.53 -7.31
N TYR A 194 -8.75 6.24 -7.04
CA TYR A 194 -8.88 5.18 -8.04
C TYR A 194 -10.26 5.21 -8.74
N LEU A 195 -11.35 5.26 -7.97
CA LEU A 195 -12.70 5.25 -8.55
C LEU A 195 -13.11 6.58 -9.19
N LYS A 196 -12.57 7.71 -8.72
CA LYS A 196 -12.83 9.03 -9.31
C LYS A 196 -12.04 9.27 -10.60
N THR A 197 -10.97 8.51 -10.82
CA THR A 197 -10.10 8.60 -12.00
C THR A 197 -10.39 7.49 -13.02
N ASP A 198 -11.63 7.00 -13.05
CA ASP A 198 -12.06 5.92 -13.96
C ASP A 198 -11.15 4.69 -13.87
N LYS A 199 -10.83 4.28 -12.63
CA LYS A 199 -9.99 3.12 -12.31
C LYS A 199 -8.58 3.23 -12.91
N ASN A 200 -8.05 4.44 -13.06
CA ASN A 200 -6.68 4.65 -13.47
C ASN A 200 -5.73 4.43 -12.28
N ILE A 201 -5.14 3.24 -12.23
CA ILE A 201 -4.28 2.79 -11.13
C ILE A 201 -2.99 3.61 -10.97
N ALA A 202 -2.57 4.37 -11.99
CA ALA A 202 -1.37 5.20 -11.91
C ALA A 202 -1.50 6.31 -10.85
N PHE A 203 -2.71 6.83 -10.60
CA PHE A 203 -2.93 7.86 -9.59
C PHE A 203 -2.71 7.36 -8.15
N PRO A 204 -3.40 6.32 -7.66
CA PRO A 204 -3.14 5.80 -6.32
C PRO A 204 -1.70 5.29 -6.19
N ILE A 205 -1.10 4.65 -7.22
CA ILE A 205 0.32 4.25 -7.19
C ILE A 205 1.22 5.46 -6.98
N SER A 206 1.03 6.54 -7.75
CA SER A 206 1.89 7.72 -7.66
C SER A 206 1.81 8.40 -6.30
N LEU A 207 0.59 8.51 -5.74
CA LEU A 207 0.37 9.08 -4.42
C LEU A 207 1.00 8.21 -3.32
N HIS A 208 0.83 6.89 -3.41
CA HIS A 208 1.36 5.95 -2.43
C HIS A 208 2.90 5.90 -2.47
N VAL A 209 3.50 5.83 -3.67
CA VAL A 209 4.96 5.91 -3.87
C VAL A 209 5.51 7.23 -3.35
N LEU A 210 4.87 8.36 -3.66
CA LEU A 210 5.29 9.67 -3.17
C LEU A 210 5.32 9.69 -1.64
N ASN A 211 4.24 9.23 -1.00
CA ASN A 211 4.15 9.17 0.46
C ASN A 211 5.24 8.29 1.09
N ASN A 212 5.43 7.08 0.57
CA ASN A 212 6.44 6.16 1.09
C ASN A 212 7.86 6.68 0.88
N VAL A 213 8.19 7.17 -0.30
CA VAL A 213 9.51 7.74 -0.58
C VAL A 213 9.81 8.93 0.33
N MET A 214 8.85 9.85 0.53
CA MET A 214 9.03 10.99 1.43
C MET A 214 9.25 10.57 2.89
N GLY A 215 8.47 9.59 3.37
CA GLY A 215 8.64 9.01 4.70
C GLY A 215 10.01 8.36 4.88
N LEU A 216 10.44 7.54 3.92
CA LEU A 216 11.73 6.86 3.94
C LEU A 216 12.91 7.84 3.83
N LEU A 217 12.80 8.90 3.02
CA LEU A 217 13.82 9.95 2.94
C LEU A 217 13.98 10.68 4.27
N THR A 218 12.87 10.97 4.94
CA THR A 218 12.90 11.57 6.28
C THR A 218 13.61 10.66 7.27
N LEU A 219 13.32 9.36 7.26
CA LEU A 219 14.01 8.39 8.13
C LEU A 219 15.50 8.30 7.83
N LEU A 220 15.90 8.25 6.55
CA LEU A 220 17.29 8.17 6.11
C LEU A 220 18.12 9.41 6.50
N GLN A 221 17.50 10.59 6.55
CA GLN A 221 18.16 11.83 7.00
C GLN A 221 18.39 11.86 8.51
N ASN A 222 17.65 11.06 9.27
CA ASN A 222 17.70 10.97 10.73
C ASN A 222 18.50 9.77 11.25
N LEU A 223 19.24 9.08 10.37
CA LEU A 223 20.17 7.98 10.71
C LEU A 223 21.54 8.50 11.11
#